data_AF-V9P5A6-F1
#
_entry.id   AF-V9P5A6-F1
#
_cell.length_a   1.000
_cell.length_b   1.000
_cell.length_c   1.000
_cell.angle_alpha   90.00
_cell.angle_beta   90.00
_cell.angle_gamma   90.00
#
_symmetry.space_group_name_H-M   'P 1'
#
loop_
_entity.id
_entity.type
_entity.pdbx_description
1 polymer ?
#
loop_
_entity_poly.entity_id
_entity_poly.type
_entity_poly.pdbx_seq_one_letter_code
_entity_poly.pdbx_strand_id
1 'polypeptide(L)'
;MWRTEKRALSQFYPGSSGGISGGSSRPNPGPSDNWGLFSSPHLNEPLMDDRTRLRELQARLASSIGGGDNLPVFLNILFKQVTLEKKIEAALVDDGYPRERVLEKRHAIRGFLFYPRGTALTERTLTQHLEQIERNGTRASVPYRRIGRAVENHDLLLFYRRVSIFLLFWAVPLLIKVPWRH
;
A
#
# COMPACT_ATOMS: atom_id res chain seq x y z
N MET A 1 -27.18 -17.61 1.50
CA MET A 1 -27.29 -16.88 0.22
C MET A 1 -25.90 -16.39 -0.26
N TRP A 2 -24.93 -17.30 -0.44
CA TRP A 2 -23.51 -16.95 -0.68
C TRP A 2 -23.05 -17.15 -2.15
N ARG A 3 -23.99 -17.40 -3.07
CA ARG A 3 -23.69 -17.90 -4.43
C ARG A 3 -23.68 -16.80 -5.51
N THR A 4 -24.20 -15.62 -5.22
CA THR A 4 -24.34 -14.51 -6.18
C THR A 4 -23.17 -13.51 -6.15
N GLU A 5 -22.42 -13.46 -5.05
CA GLU A 5 -21.35 -12.47 -4.81
C GLU A 5 -20.11 -12.69 -5.70
N LYS A 6 -19.83 -13.94 -6.07
CA LYS A 6 -18.72 -14.26 -6.99
C LYS A 6 -18.95 -13.77 -8.42
N ARG A 7 -20.21 -13.54 -8.82
CA ARG A 7 -20.56 -13.20 -10.21
C ARG A 7 -20.43 -11.70 -10.50
N ALA A 8 -20.70 -10.86 -9.50
CA ALA A 8 -20.55 -9.40 -9.63
C ALA A 8 -19.07 -8.99 -9.69
N LEU A 9 -18.21 -9.66 -8.91
CA LEU A 9 -16.77 -9.36 -8.89
C LEU A 9 -16.02 -9.87 -10.12
N SER A 10 -16.54 -10.88 -10.84
CA SER A 10 -15.94 -11.40 -12.08
C SER A 10 -16.32 -10.62 -13.34
N GLN A 11 -17.36 -9.77 -13.28
CA GLN A 11 -17.79 -8.98 -14.44
C GLN A 11 -16.99 -7.68 -14.63
N PHE A 12 -16.30 -7.22 -13.59
CA PHE A 12 -15.55 -5.96 -13.64
C PHE A 12 -14.05 -6.11 -13.88
N TYR A 13 -13.52 -7.34 -13.93
CA TYR A 13 -12.11 -7.61 -14.27
C TYR A 13 -12.00 -8.90 -15.09
N PRO A 14 -11.67 -8.85 -16.39
CA PRO A 14 -11.30 -10.05 -17.13
C PRO A 14 -9.94 -10.55 -16.62
N GLY A 15 -9.91 -11.79 -16.16
CA GLY A 15 -8.68 -12.47 -15.77
C GLY A 15 -7.77 -12.66 -16.99
N SER A 16 -6.49 -12.33 -16.82
CA SER A 16 -5.47 -12.54 -17.85
C SER A 16 -5.21 -14.05 -18.00
N SER A 17 -5.88 -14.69 -18.95
CA SER A 17 -5.57 -16.05 -19.41
C SER A 17 -4.81 -15.96 -20.73
N GLY A 18 -3.56 -16.44 -20.73
CA GLY A 18 -2.76 -16.55 -21.96
C GLY A 18 -3.35 -17.54 -22.96
N GLY A 19 -3.24 -17.20 -24.24
CA GLY A 19 -3.61 -18.05 -25.39
C GLY A 19 -3.46 -17.26 -26.69
N ILE A 20 -2.57 -17.73 -27.57
CA ILE A 20 -2.16 -17.13 -28.84
C ILE A 20 -3.24 -17.35 -29.93
N SER A 21 -3.56 -16.33 -30.73
CA SER A 21 -3.87 -16.45 -32.18
C SER A 21 -4.17 -15.10 -32.82
N GLY A 22 -3.65 -14.90 -34.03
CA GLY A 22 -3.67 -13.65 -34.76
C GLY A 22 -5.05 -13.19 -35.24
N GLY A 23 -5.19 -11.88 -35.41
CA GLY A 23 -6.37 -11.24 -35.99
C GLY A 23 -6.26 -9.72 -35.84
N SER A 24 -5.85 -9.05 -36.90
CA SER A 24 -5.77 -7.59 -36.97
C SER A 24 -7.18 -6.99 -36.86
N SER A 25 -7.50 -6.34 -35.74
CA SER A 25 -8.63 -5.42 -35.60
C SER A 25 -8.40 -4.55 -34.36
N ARG A 26 -8.04 -3.28 -34.58
CA ARG A 26 -7.99 -2.26 -33.52
C ARG A 26 -9.38 -2.14 -32.86
N PRO A 27 -9.51 -2.27 -31.54
CA PRO A 27 -10.69 -1.76 -30.85
C PRO A 27 -10.55 -0.25 -30.61
N ASN A 28 -11.66 0.43 -30.87
CA ASN A 28 -12.00 1.82 -30.61
C ASN A 28 -11.45 2.33 -29.25
N PRO A 29 -10.81 3.52 -29.15
CA PRO A 29 -10.44 4.08 -27.85
C PRO A 29 -11.71 4.40 -27.05
N GLY A 30 -11.87 3.72 -25.92
CA GLY A 30 -12.89 4.06 -24.92
C GLY A 30 -12.68 5.47 -24.35
N PRO A 31 -13.64 6.00 -23.58
CA PRO A 31 -13.66 7.39 -23.17
C PRO A 31 -12.46 7.72 -22.27
N SER A 32 -11.49 8.42 -22.87
CA SER A 32 -10.46 9.27 -22.26
C SER A 32 -9.64 8.69 -21.10
N ASP A 33 -8.60 7.93 -21.44
CA ASP A 33 -7.39 7.75 -20.62
C ASP A 33 -6.51 9.03 -20.61
N ASN A 34 -7.12 10.19 -20.39
CA ASN A 34 -6.41 11.46 -20.25
C ASN A 34 -6.71 12.08 -18.88
N TRP A 35 -6.10 11.53 -17.84
CA TRP A 35 -5.80 12.28 -16.63
C TRP A 35 -4.41 12.92 -16.80
N GLY A 36 -4.37 14.00 -17.56
CA GLY A 36 -3.17 14.79 -17.75
C GLY A 36 -2.55 15.24 -16.42
N LEU A 37 -1.23 15.06 -16.34
CA LEU A 37 -0.28 15.99 -15.71
C LEU A 37 -0.40 16.26 -14.21
N PHE A 38 -0.79 15.27 -13.41
CA PHE A 38 -0.36 15.19 -12.01
C PHE A 38 0.28 13.83 -11.81
N SER A 39 1.61 13.79 -11.68
CA SER A 39 2.38 12.59 -11.38
C SER A 39 2.00 12.04 -10.00
N SER A 40 0.83 11.44 -9.90
CA SER A 40 0.49 10.60 -8.76
C SER A 40 1.48 9.43 -8.81
N PRO A 41 2.19 9.13 -7.71
CA PRO A 41 3.11 8.02 -7.71
C PRO A 41 2.31 6.76 -8.01
N HIS A 42 2.66 6.09 -9.10
CA HIS A 42 2.10 4.81 -9.52
C HIS A 42 3.28 3.84 -9.58
N LEU A 43 3.16 2.72 -8.88
CA LEU A 43 4.16 1.66 -8.97
C LEU A 43 4.01 0.93 -10.30
N ASN A 44 5.12 0.78 -11.03
CA ASN A 44 5.17 -0.06 -12.23
C ASN A 44 4.82 -1.52 -11.91
N GLU A 45 5.20 -1.98 -10.72
CA GLU A 45 4.84 -3.29 -10.20
C GLU A 45 4.14 -3.13 -8.83
N PRO A 46 2.85 -3.51 -8.72
CA PRO A 46 2.10 -3.35 -7.48
C PRO A 46 2.68 -4.22 -6.36
N LEU A 47 2.67 -3.72 -5.12
CA LEU A 47 3.14 -4.50 -3.96
C LEU A 47 2.29 -5.75 -3.68
N MET A 48 1.03 -5.73 -4.11
CA MET A 48 0.08 -6.81 -3.91
C MET A 48 -0.98 -6.79 -5.00
N ASP A 49 -1.45 -7.99 -5.35
CA ASP A 49 -2.56 -8.22 -6.26
C ASP A 49 -3.87 -7.58 -5.77
N ASP A 50 -4.64 -7.03 -6.73
CA ASP A 50 -5.86 -6.27 -6.45
C ASP A 50 -6.97 -7.11 -5.83
N ARG A 51 -7.07 -8.39 -6.17
CA ARG A 51 -8.07 -9.28 -5.57
C ARG A 51 -7.77 -9.54 -4.10
N THR A 52 -6.49 -9.69 -3.76
CA THR A 52 -6.06 -9.84 -2.36
C THR A 52 -6.28 -8.55 -1.59
N ARG A 53 -5.91 -7.40 -2.17
CA ARG A 53 -6.18 -6.07 -1.60
C ARG A 53 -7.65 -5.85 -1.28
N LEU A 54 -8.52 -6.09 -2.26
CA LEU A 54 -9.97 -5.93 -2.11
C LEU A 54 -10.52 -6.85 -1.01
N ARG A 55 -10.13 -8.13 -1.01
CA ARG A 55 -10.58 -9.08 0.01
C ARG A 55 -10.19 -8.63 1.43
N GLU A 56 -8.94 -8.22 1.62
CA GLU A 56 -8.45 -7.80 2.94
C GLU A 56 -9.12 -6.50 3.40
N LEU A 57 -9.28 -5.50 2.52
CA LEU A 57 -9.95 -4.25 2.86
C LEU A 57 -11.45 -4.43 3.09
N GLN A 58 -12.12 -5.23 2.27
CA GLN A 58 -13.54 -5.56 2.44
C GLN A 58 -13.78 -6.23 3.79
N ALA A 59 -12.99 -7.24 4.13
CA ALA A 59 -13.11 -7.96 5.41
C ALA A 59 -12.93 -6.99 6.59
N ARG A 60 -11.90 -6.14 6.54
CA ARG A 60 -11.63 -5.19 7.63
C ARG A 60 -12.68 -4.10 7.76
N LEU A 61 -13.15 -3.55 6.63
CA LEU A 61 -14.21 -2.55 6.62
C LEU A 61 -15.52 -3.15 7.17
N ALA A 62 -15.91 -4.34 6.72
CA ALA A 62 -17.09 -5.04 7.21
C ALA A 62 -17.04 -5.26 8.73
N SER A 63 -15.90 -5.70 9.27
CA SER A 63 -15.69 -5.84 10.71
C SER A 63 -15.81 -4.52 11.47
N SER A 64 -15.43 -3.40 10.86
CA SER A 64 -15.45 -2.09 11.53
C SER A 64 -16.82 -1.42 11.60
N ILE A 65 -17.71 -1.70 10.64
CA ILE A 65 -19.04 -1.06 10.54
C ILE A 65 -20.18 -1.95 11.07
N GLY A 66 -19.86 -3.16 11.55
CA GLY A 66 -20.85 -4.04 12.18
C GLY A 66 -21.95 -4.58 11.25
N GLY A 67 -21.73 -4.61 9.94
CA GLY A 67 -22.68 -5.16 8.97
C GLY A 67 -23.83 -4.22 8.58
N GLY A 68 -23.54 -2.96 8.24
CA GLY A 68 -24.54 -1.99 7.81
C GLY A 68 -25.13 -2.24 6.41
N ASP A 69 -26.43 -1.96 6.27
CA ASP A 69 -27.28 -2.32 5.11
C ASP A 69 -27.06 -1.49 3.83
N ASN A 70 -26.18 -0.48 3.87
CA ASN A 70 -25.98 0.44 2.76
C ASN A 70 -24.82 0.03 1.85
N LEU A 71 -25.08 -0.98 1.00
CA LEU A 71 -24.11 -1.55 0.06
C LEU A 71 -23.46 -0.50 -0.87
N PRO A 72 -24.19 0.48 -1.45
CA PRO A 72 -23.57 1.53 -2.26
C PRO A 72 -22.51 2.35 -1.51
N VAL A 73 -22.81 2.79 -0.28
CA VAL A 73 -21.87 3.56 0.54
C VAL A 73 -20.67 2.68 0.93
N PHE A 74 -20.92 1.42 1.29
CA PHE A 74 -19.87 0.46 1.59
C PHE A 74 -18.87 0.31 0.45
N LEU A 75 -19.38 0.07 -0.78
CA LEU A 75 -18.55 -0.08 -1.96
C LEU A 75 -17.77 1.19 -2.27
N ASN A 76 -18.38 2.36 -2.13
CA ASN A 76 -17.70 3.63 -2.38
C ASN A 76 -16.54 3.89 -1.40
N ILE A 77 -16.75 3.61 -0.12
CA ILE A 77 -15.69 3.66 0.89
C ILE A 77 -14.57 2.68 0.52
N LEU A 78 -14.91 1.44 0.18
CA LEU A 78 -13.94 0.40 -0.19
C LEU A 78 -13.08 0.83 -1.40
N PHE A 79 -13.69 1.35 -2.46
CA PHE A 79 -12.96 1.83 -3.63
C PHE A 79 -12.02 3.00 -3.29
N LYS A 80 -12.48 3.93 -2.46
CA LYS A 80 -11.64 5.05 -2.01
C LYS A 80 -10.47 4.57 -1.14
N GLN A 81 -10.68 3.56 -0.29
CA GLN A 81 -9.60 2.93 0.47
C GLN A 81 -8.56 2.30 -0.47
N VAL A 82 -8.98 1.55 -1.49
CA VAL A 82 -8.07 0.95 -2.48
C VAL A 82 -7.24 2.03 -3.18
N THR A 83 -7.88 3.08 -3.69
CA THR A 83 -7.20 4.16 -4.41
C THR A 83 -6.21 4.89 -3.50
N LEU A 84 -6.61 5.18 -2.26
CA LEU A 84 -5.74 5.85 -1.30
C LEU A 84 -4.53 4.98 -0.91
N GLU A 85 -4.75 3.69 -0.65
CA GLU A 85 -3.69 2.73 -0.32
C GLU A 85 -2.64 2.68 -1.43
N LYS A 86 -3.05 2.51 -2.69
CA LYS A 86 -2.13 2.46 -3.83
C LYS A 86 -1.25 3.71 -3.95
N LYS A 87 -1.85 4.91 -3.80
CA LYS A 87 -1.13 6.19 -3.89
C LYS A 87 -0.12 6.35 -2.75
N ILE A 88 -0.47 5.93 -1.54
CA ILE A 88 0.42 5.98 -0.37
C ILE A 88 1.55 4.95 -0.49
N GLU A 89 1.24 3.70 -0.85
CA GLU A 89 2.24 2.65 -1.07
C GLU A 89 3.29 3.07 -2.10
N ALA A 90 2.85 3.66 -3.21
CA ALA A 90 3.74 4.17 -4.23
C ALA A 90 4.65 5.30 -3.71
N ALA A 91 4.10 6.25 -2.95
CA ALA A 91 4.88 7.33 -2.35
C ALA A 91 5.92 6.82 -1.32
N LEU A 92 5.56 5.80 -0.53
CA LEU A 92 6.50 5.18 0.42
C LEU A 92 7.67 4.52 -0.31
N VAL A 93 7.40 3.74 -1.36
CA VAL A 93 8.47 3.11 -2.14
C VAL A 93 9.35 4.15 -2.84
N ASP A 94 8.74 5.20 -3.37
CA ASP A 94 9.45 6.33 -4.01
C ASP A 94 10.32 7.12 -3.00
N ASP A 95 9.91 7.19 -1.73
CA ASP A 95 10.71 7.73 -0.61
C ASP A 95 11.80 6.76 -0.09
N GLY A 96 11.99 5.61 -0.75
CA GLY A 96 13.07 4.67 -0.45
C GLY A 96 12.75 3.64 0.63
N TYR A 97 11.49 3.53 1.08
CA TYR A 97 11.09 2.45 1.97
C TYR A 97 11.10 1.10 1.23
N PRO A 98 11.70 0.02 1.80
CA PRO A 98 11.76 -1.29 1.15
C PRO A 98 10.36 -1.83 0.85
N ARG A 99 10.15 -2.30 -0.39
CA ARG A 99 8.86 -2.82 -0.88
C ARG A 99 8.32 -3.95 -0.01
N GLU A 100 9.20 -4.85 0.40
CA GLU A 100 8.87 -6.01 1.24
C GLU A 100 8.40 -5.56 2.63
N ARG A 101 8.99 -4.49 3.17
CA ARG A 101 8.60 -3.93 4.47
C ARG A 101 7.27 -3.22 4.43
N VAL A 102 7.01 -2.44 3.37
CA VAL A 102 5.71 -1.81 3.15
C VAL A 102 4.63 -2.89 3.06
N LEU A 103 4.87 -3.97 2.31
CA LEU A 103 3.94 -5.09 2.17
C LEU A 103 3.75 -5.87 3.49
N GLU A 104 4.82 -6.17 4.21
CA GLU A 104 4.78 -6.86 5.51
C GLU A 104 3.96 -6.04 6.53
N LYS A 105 4.17 -4.72 6.55
CA LYS A 105 3.49 -3.80 7.47
C LYS A 105 2.15 -3.26 6.95
N ARG A 106 1.64 -3.77 5.83
CA ARG A 106 0.39 -3.30 5.19
C ARG A 106 -0.79 -3.18 6.17
N HIS A 107 -0.95 -4.14 7.09
CA HIS A 107 -2.04 -4.11 8.06
C HIS A 107 -1.89 -3.00 9.10
N ALA A 108 -0.65 -2.70 9.52
CA ALA A 108 -0.36 -1.58 10.41
C ALA A 108 -0.58 -0.25 9.68
N ILE A 109 -0.04 -0.13 8.45
CA ILE A 109 -0.24 1.04 7.57
C ILE A 109 -1.72 1.34 7.40
N ARG A 110 -2.55 0.34 7.06
CA ARG A 110 -4.02 0.47 6.95
C ARG A 110 -4.68 0.95 8.23
N GLY A 111 -4.15 0.55 9.40
CA GLY A 111 -4.62 1.04 10.70
C GLY A 111 -4.48 2.55 10.79
N PHE A 112 -3.29 3.07 10.49
CA PHE A 112 -3.04 4.51 10.46
C PHE A 112 -3.83 5.22 9.35
N LEU A 113 -3.94 4.63 8.16
CA LEU A 113 -4.62 5.25 7.03
C LEU A 113 -6.13 5.38 7.26
N PHE A 114 -6.79 4.28 7.61
CA PHE A 114 -8.24 4.16 7.56
C PHE A 114 -8.91 4.09 8.94
N TYR A 115 -8.15 3.83 10.00
CA TYR A 115 -8.67 3.64 11.36
C TYR A 115 -7.90 4.45 12.41
N PRO A 116 -7.61 5.75 12.21
CA PRO A 116 -6.73 6.52 13.10
C PRO A 116 -7.25 6.68 14.54
N ARG A 117 -8.55 6.43 14.77
CA ARG A 117 -9.18 6.46 16.10
C ARG A 117 -9.84 5.12 16.45
N GLY A 118 -9.41 4.03 15.83
CA GLY A 118 -10.03 2.70 15.95
C GLY A 118 -11.30 2.51 15.12
N THR A 119 -11.92 3.59 14.62
CA THR A 119 -13.10 3.55 13.74
C THR A 119 -12.75 3.86 12.30
N ALA A 120 -13.49 3.27 11.34
CA ALA A 120 -13.31 3.56 9.92
C ALA A 120 -13.49 5.04 9.60
N LEU A 121 -12.65 5.58 8.73
CA LEU A 121 -12.87 6.89 8.14
C LEU A 121 -14.17 6.92 7.32
N THR A 122 -14.88 8.03 7.41
CA THR A 122 -16.09 8.26 6.61
C THR A 122 -15.74 8.47 5.14
N GLU A 123 -16.71 8.21 4.27
CA GLU A 123 -16.58 8.43 2.84
C GLU A 123 -16.12 9.86 2.51
N ARG A 124 -16.72 10.86 3.16
CA ARG A 124 -16.36 12.29 3.01
C ARG A 124 -14.88 12.53 3.33
N THR A 125 -14.37 11.94 4.41
CA THR A 125 -12.96 12.13 4.82
C THR A 125 -12.01 11.50 3.80
N LEU A 126 -12.37 10.33 3.26
CA LEU A 126 -11.57 9.69 2.21
C LEU A 126 -11.56 10.52 0.92
N THR A 127 -12.72 11.07 0.51
CA THR A 127 -12.79 11.99 -0.63
C THR A 127 -11.87 13.20 -0.42
N GLN A 128 -11.93 13.85 0.75
CA GLN A 128 -11.06 14.98 1.07
C GLN A 128 -9.57 14.62 1.02
N HIS A 129 -9.20 13.41 1.47
CA HIS A 129 -7.82 12.94 1.38
C HIS A 129 -7.38 12.74 -0.06
N LEU A 130 -8.22 12.17 -0.92
CA LEU A 130 -7.92 12.01 -2.34
C LEU A 130 -7.79 13.37 -3.03
N GLU A 131 -8.70 14.32 -2.78
CA GLU A 131 -8.61 15.69 -3.30
C GLU A 131 -7.32 16.40 -2.84
N GLN A 132 -6.89 16.20 -1.59
CA GLN A 132 -5.61 16.74 -1.10
C GLN A 132 -4.42 16.17 -1.88
N ILE A 133 -4.45 14.88 -2.19
CA ILE A 133 -3.39 14.23 -2.97
C ILE A 133 -3.37 14.76 -4.41
N GLU A 134 -4.53 14.94 -5.01
CA GLU A 134 -4.65 15.49 -6.37
C GLU A 134 -4.14 16.93 -6.45
N ARG A 135 -4.46 17.78 -5.45
CA ARG A 135 -4.08 19.19 -5.46
C ARG A 135 -2.63 19.44 -5.06
N ASN A 136 -2.14 18.71 -4.05
CA ASN A 136 -0.87 19.05 -3.37
C ASN A 136 0.19 17.94 -3.46
N GLY A 137 -0.14 16.81 -4.09
CA GLY A 137 0.69 15.61 -4.12
C GLY A 137 0.56 14.74 -2.86
N THR A 138 0.96 13.47 -2.98
CA THR A 138 0.77 12.47 -1.92
C THR A 138 1.46 12.84 -0.61
N ARG A 139 2.70 13.35 -0.68
CA ARG A 139 3.52 13.65 0.51
C ARG A 139 2.96 14.78 1.37
N ALA A 140 2.25 15.74 0.77
CA ALA A 140 1.60 16.84 1.48
C ALA A 140 0.27 16.43 2.16
N SER A 141 -0.30 15.28 1.78
CA SER A 141 -1.59 14.82 2.29
C SER A 141 -1.54 14.49 3.78
N VAL A 142 -2.67 14.66 4.47
CA VAL A 142 -2.82 14.24 5.88
C VAL A 142 -2.52 12.75 6.09
N PRO A 143 -3.04 11.80 5.28
CA PRO A 143 -2.76 10.37 5.50
C PRO A 143 -1.27 10.04 5.38
N TYR A 144 -0.54 10.62 4.43
CA TYR A 144 0.90 10.37 4.29
C TYR A 144 1.69 10.88 5.49
N ARG A 145 1.46 12.12 5.92
CA ARG A 145 2.11 12.69 7.11
C ARG A 145 1.83 11.90 8.38
N ARG A 146 0.63 11.30 8.49
CA ARG A 146 0.30 10.42 9.62
C ARG A 146 1.17 9.17 9.63
N ILE A 147 1.43 8.56 8.47
CA ILE A 147 2.37 7.45 8.34
C ILE A 147 3.79 7.91 8.70
N GLY A 148 4.25 9.05 8.17
CA GLY A 148 5.55 9.61 8.51
C GLY A 148 5.75 9.78 10.02
N ARG A 149 4.77 10.38 10.71
CA ARG A 149 4.80 10.52 12.17
C ARG A 149 4.82 9.18 12.91
N ALA A 150 4.07 8.18 12.43
CA ALA A 150 4.08 6.85 13.03
C ALA A 150 5.45 6.17 12.87
N VAL A 151 6.14 6.42 11.75
CA VAL A 151 7.52 5.95 11.55
C VAL A 151 8.49 6.68 12.48
N GLU A 152 8.41 8.01 12.56
CA GLU A 152 9.24 8.85 13.44
C GLU A 152 9.08 8.46 14.92
N ASN A 153 7.84 8.18 15.35
CA ASN A 153 7.53 7.78 16.72
C ASN A 153 7.83 6.31 17.02
N HIS A 154 8.35 5.54 16.05
CA HIS A 154 8.61 4.10 16.16
C HIS A 154 7.36 3.22 16.34
N ASP A 155 6.15 3.77 16.13
CA ASP A 155 4.89 3.01 16.11
C ASP A 155 4.78 2.14 14.85
N LEU A 156 5.48 2.52 13.77
CA LEU A 156 5.52 1.83 12.49
C LEU A 156 6.95 1.63 12.00
N LEU A 157 7.46 0.40 12.11
CA LEU A 157 8.82 0.06 11.68
C LEU A 157 8.86 -0.34 10.22
N LEU A 158 9.17 0.61 9.33
CA LEU A 158 9.35 0.37 7.88
C LEU A 158 10.81 0.13 7.47
N PHE A 159 11.77 0.29 8.37
CA PHE A 159 13.18 0.04 8.11
C PHE A 159 13.65 -1.27 8.73
N TYR A 160 14.68 -1.88 8.13
CA TYR A 160 15.45 -2.89 8.85
C TYR A 160 16.21 -2.18 9.96
N ARG A 161 15.96 -2.59 11.21
CA ARG A 161 16.87 -2.28 12.32
C ARG A 161 18.18 -2.99 11.97
N ARG A 162 19.08 -2.28 11.29
CA ARG A 162 20.43 -2.76 11.01
C ARG A 162 21.07 -2.87 12.40
N VAL A 163 21.09 -4.08 12.96
CA VAL A 163 22.00 -4.36 14.07
C VAL A 163 23.37 -4.14 13.44
N SER A 164 23.98 -2.99 13.71
CA SER A 164 25.33 -2.70 13.27
C SER A 164 26.25 -3.73 13.92
N ILE A 165 26.55 -4.79 13.18
CA ILE A 165 27.62 -5.76 13.48
C ILE A 165 29.02 -5.08 13.43
N PHE A 166 29.08 -3.78 13.12
CA PHE A 166 30.29 -2.97 13.22
C PHE A 166 30.93 -2.89 14.62
N LEU A 167 30.35 -3.51 15.66
CA LEU A 167 31.00 -3.71 16.96
C LEU A 167 31.66 -5.08 17.17
N LEU A 168 31.80 -5.93 16.14
CA LEU A 168 32.56 -7.19 16.24
C LEU A 168 33.88 -7.22 15.48
N PHE A 169 34.30 -6.10 14.86
CA PHE A 169 35.57 -6.04 14.11
C PHE A 169 36.66 -5.16 14.73
N TRP A 170 36.45 -4.61 15.92
CA TRP A 170 37.45 -3.78 16.62
C TRP A 170 37.88 -4.38 17.97
N ALA A 171 38.24 -5.65 17.96
CA ALA A 171 38.96 -6.27 19.08
C ALA A 171 39.86 -7.43 18.61
N VAL A 172 40.64 -7.25 17.54
CA VAL A 172 41.88 -8.02 17.35
C VAL A 172 42.95 -7.12 16.74
N PRO A 173 43.99 -6.77 17.51
CA PRO A 173 45.33 -6.75 16.99
C PRO A 173 46.09 -7.95 17.54
N LEU A 174 46.46 -8.83 16.61
CA LEU A 174 47.64 -9.69 16.65
C LEU A 174 48.72 -9.20 17.63
N LEU A 175 49.09 -10.03 18.60
CA LEU A 175 50.42 -10.00 19.20
C LEU A 175 51.09 -11.36 18.98
N ILE A 176 51.65 -11.52 17.78
CA ILE A 176 52.64 -12.53 17.45
C ILE A 176 54.01 -11.85 17.43
N LYS A 177 55.04 -12.59 17.88
CA LYS A 177 56.53 -12.41 17.79
C LYS A 177 57.21 -11.75 19.01
N VAL A 178 58.33 -12.26 19.58
CA VAL A 178 59.23 -13.42 19.33
C VAL A 178 60.03 -13.74 20.65
N PRO A 179 61.02 -14.68 20.75
CA PRO A 179 61.36 -15.42 21.97
C PRO A 179 62.55 -14.78 22.71
N TRP A 180 63.03 -15.35 23.84
CA TRP A 180 64.45 -15.57 24.16
C TRP A 180 64.58 -16.37 25.46
N ARG A 181 65.72 -17.08 25.53
CA ARG A 181 66.13 -18.19 26.40
C ARG A 181 66.24 -17.87 27.89
N HIS A 182 66.18 -18.92 28.73
CA HIS A 182 67.34 -19.40 29.48
C HIS A 182 67.30 -20.93 29.60
#